data_AF-A0A1G7GB07-F1
#
_entry.id   AF-A0A1G7GB07-F1
#
_cell.length_a   1.000
_cell.length_b   1.000
_cell.length_c   1.000
_cell.angle_alpha   90.00
_cell.angle_beta   90.00
_cell.angle_gamma   90.00
#
_symmetry.space_group_name_H-M   'P 1'
#
loop_
_entity.id
_entity.type
_entity.pdbx_description
1 polymer ?
#
loop_
_entity_poly.entity_id
_entity_poly.type
_entity_poly.pdbx_seq_one_letter_code
_entity_poly.pdbx_strand_id
1 'polypeptide(L)'
;MKFKLVGIFFMIPLLIVAQNESDSIDAVIKDYKENYANTSEDFSIKLIDVDNDHDLDYIFSFGCGEGNCLRVHLNTKGTYKKVIDEFGVVSVDFIDSRNNKASKLTLNSVTNHCCGESPFGSHRDFSFVADEVVLENNYVSYNHEYYNDEDNYRLVLLPGHALEEAYDVRITTDNYNVRFSADLNSHNASFTCDEQTNIIAKLYKGAVVSVLATYKGNDHEERTWLYVEISNEAINDDVCSSPISYDFEQQKLRGWISNKYVEKK
;
A
#
# COMPACT_ATOMS: atom_id res chain seq x y z
N MET A 1 58.71 34.23 9.14
CA MET A 1 57.94 33.02 8.77
C MET A 1 56.79 32.87 9.75
N LYS A 2 55.54 33.07 9.31
CA LYS A 2 54.34 32.82 10.12
C LYS A 2 53.75 31.47 9.67
N PHE A 3 53.80 30.47 10.52
CA PHE A 3 53.15 29.18 10.29
C PHE A 3 51.64 29.35 10.46
N LYS A 4 50.86 29.09 9.40
CA LYS A 4 49.41 28.90 9.50
C LYS A 4 49.15 27.43 9.82
N LEU A 5 48.63 27.17 11.01
CA LEU A 5 48.08 25.88 11.41
C LEU A 5 46.75 25.70 10.67
N VAL A 6 46.68 24.77 9.71
CA VAL A 6 45.42 24.36 9.08
C VAL A 6 44.87 23.21 9.93
N GLY A 7 43.88 23.51 10.77
CA GLY A 7 43.12 22.50 11.50
C GLY A 7 42.17 21.80 10.54
N ILE A 8 42.44 20.54 10.22
CA ILE A 8 41.51 19.67 9.49
C ILE A 8 40.47 19.19 10.51
N PHE A 9 39.25 19.70 10.39
CA PHE A 9 38.10 19.25 11.16
C PHE A 9 37.62 17.93 10.55
N PHE A 10 37.98 16.81 11.16
CA PHE A 10 37.46 15.49 10.81
C PHE A 10 36.00 15.43 11.28
N MET A 11 35.05 15.70 10.39
CA MET A 11 33.66 15.32 10.60
C MET A 11 33.59 13.79 10.56
N ILE A 12 33.48 13.18 11.74
CA ILE A 12 33.06 11.78 11.85
C ILE A 12 31.60 11.75 11.39
N PRO A 13 31.25 11.00 10.34
CA PRO A 13 29.84 10.83 10.01
C PRO A 13 29.21 10.06 11.18
N LEU A 14 28.22 10.69 11.83
CA LEU A 14 27.32 9.96 12.70
C LEU A 14 26.58 8.95 11.83
N LEU A 15 27.07 7.71 11.82
CA LEU A 15 26.28 6.56 11.43
C LEU A 15 25.17 6.45 12.47
N ILE A 16 23.96 6.86 12.08
CA ILE A 16 22.74 6.47 12.78
C ILE A 16 22.63 4.97 12.56
N VAL A 17 23.19 4.20 13.47
CA VAL A 17 22.90 2.77 13.57
C VAL A 17 21.48 2.69 14.10
N ALA A 18 20.54 2.25 13.26
CA ALA A 18 19.23 1.84 13.73
C ALA A 18 19.44 0.81 14.85
N GLN A 19 18.94 1.11 16.05
CA GLN A 19 18.98 0.18 17.17
C GLN A 19 18.09 -1.02 16.83
N ASN A 20 18.71 -2.15 16.47
CA ASN A 20 18.05 -3.45 16.57
C ASN A 20 18.00 -3.82 18.06
N GLU A 21 16.95 -3.40 18.76
CA GLU A 21 16.59 -4.01 20.04
C GLU A 21 15.98 -5.39 19.73
N SER A 22 16.83 -6.42 19.82
CA SER A 22 16.38 -7.81 19.88
C SER A 22 15.89 -8.07 21.31
N ASP A 23 14.66 -7.68 21.62
CA ASP A 23 13.99 -8.23 22.80
C ASP A 23 13.82 -9.74 22.61
N SER A 24 14.08 -10.53 23.65
CA SER A 24 13.79 -11.96 23.61
C SER A 24 12.31 -12.17 23.27
N ILE A 25 11.99 -13.15 22.43
CA ILE A 25 10.59 -13.40 22.03
C ILE A 25 9.66 -13.64 23.21
N ASP A 26 10.16 -14.23 24.30
CA ASP A 26 9.40 -14.42 25.54
C ASP A 26 9.00 -13.08 26.19
N ALA A 27 9.86 -12.07 26.13
CA ALA A 27 9.57 -10.72 26.60
C ALA A 27 8.52 -10.05 25.71
N VAL A 28 8.62 -10.21 24.39
CA VAL A 28 7.62 -9.69 23.43
C VAL A 28 6.26 -10.35 23.64
N ILE A 29 6.21 -11.68 23.77
CA ILE A 29 4.98 -12.43 24.05
C ILE A 29 4.37 -11.97 25.38
N LYS A 30 5.19 -11.80 26.41
CA LYS A 30 4.74 -11.33 27.71
C LYS A 30 4.15 -9.92 27.61
N ASP A 31 4.86 -8.99 26.99
CA ASP A 31 4.40 -7.62 26.79
C ASP A 31 3.06 -7.59 26.04
N TYR A 32 2.94 -8.31 24.93
CA TYR A 32 1.70 -8.31 24.15
C TYR A 32 0.54 -8.95 24.89
N LYS A 33 0.79 -10.00 25.70
CA LYS A 33 -0.25 -10.58 26.56
C LYS A 33 -0.68 -9.63 27.66
N GLU A 34 0.26 -8.96 28.32
CA GLU A 34 -0.03 -8.03 29.42
C GLU A 34 -0.82 -6.81 28.93
N ASN A 35 -0.52 -6.30 27.73
CA ASN A 35 -1.14 -5.11 27.18
C ASN A 35 -2.45 -5.39 26.40
N TYR A 36 -2.57 -6.54 25.74
CA TYR A 36 -3.65 -6.77 24.75
C TYR A 36 -4.53 -8.00 25.02
N ALA A 37 -4.04 -9.06 25.66
CA ALA A 37 -4.82 -10.30 25.79
C ALA A 37 -6.07 -10.17 26.68
N ASN A 38 -6.11 -9.17 27.57
CA ASN A 38 -7.27 -8.90 28.43
C ASN A 38 -8.17 -7.77 27.92
N THR A 39 -7.74 -7.05 26.87
CA THR A 39 -8.40 -5.84 26.37
C THR A 39 -8.91 -5.98 24.95
N SER A 40 -8.46 -7.01 24.22
CA SER A 40 -8.93 -7.35 22.88
C SER A 40 -9.41 -8.80 22.82
N GLU A 41 -10.68 -8.99 22.44
CA GLU A 41 -11.26 -10.31 22.19
C GLU A 41 -10.61 -11.01 20.98
N ASP A 42 -10.01 -10.24 20.07
CA ASP A 42 -9.36 -10.70 18.84
C ASP A 42 -7.86 -10.98 19.02
N PHE A 43 -7.35 -10.94 20.25
CA PHE A 43 -5.95 -11.25 20.52
C PHE A 43 -5.63 -12.69 20.09
N SER A 44 -4.70 -12.85 19.14
CA SER A 44 -4.22 -14.13 18.67
C SER A 44 -2.71 -14.12 18.45
N ILE A 45 -2.11 -15.29 18.70
CA ILE A 45 -0.72 -15.58 18.41
C ILE A 45 -0.71 -16.81 17.51
N LYS A 46 -0.10 -16.70 16.34
CA LYS A 46 0.16 -17.83 15.44
C LYS A 46 1.66 -18.07 15.38
N LEU A 47 2.03 -19.35 15.43
CA LEU A 47 3.39 -19.83 15.29
C LEU A 47 3.45 -20.65 14.00
N ILE A 48 4.23 -20.18 13.03
CA ILE A 48 4.26 -20.75 11.67
C ILE A 48 5.60 -20.46 11.00
N ASP A 49 6.07 -21.38 10.16
CA ASP A 49 7.22 -21.17 9.28
C ASP A 49 6.73 -20.37 8.04
N VAL A 50 6.86 -19.04 8.07
CA VAL A 50 6.34 -18.20 6.98
C VAL A 50 7.35 -18.07 5.84
N ASP A 51 8.65 -18.08 6.09
CA ASP A 51 9.66 -17.83 5.08
C ASP A 51 10.33 -19.10 4.51
N ASN A 52 9.86 -20.28 4.96
CA ASN A 52 10.29 -21.61 4.55
C ASN A 52 11.79 -21.86 4.82
N ASP A 53 12.29 -21.38 5.95
CA ASP A 53 13.65 -21.64 6.41
C ASP A 53 13.75 -22.79 7.44
N HIS A 54 12.59 -23.39 7.79
CA HIS A 54 12.41 -24.47 8.77
C HIS A 54 12.48 -24.09 10.24
N ASP A 55 12.48 -22.80 10.55
CA ASP A 55 12.22 -22.34 11.89
C ASP A 55 10.84 -21.66 12.00
N LEU A 56 10.45 -21.27 13.22
CA LEU A 56 9.08 -20.84 13.49
C LEU A 56 9.03 -19.35 13.78
N ASP A 57 8.16 -18.66 13.05
CA ASP A 57 7.90 -17.24 13.16
C ASP A 57 6.64 -16.95 13.96
N TYR A 58 6.55 -15.73 14.49
CA TYR A 58 5.38 -15.29 15.24
C TYR A 58 4.57 -14.25 14.46
N ILE A 59 3.27 -14.50 14.39
CA ILE A 59 2.29 -13.53 13.93
C ILE A 59 1.37 -13.20 15.09
N PHE A 60 1.28 -11.92 15.42
CA PHE A 60 0.40 -11.39 16.45
C PHE A 60 -0.70 -10.57 15.80
N SER A 61 -1.95 -10.81 16.21
CA SER A 61 -3.09 -10.00 15.80
C SER A 61 -3.89 -9.61 17.03
N PHE A 62 -4.28 -8.34 17.15
CA PHE A 62 -5.01 -7.83 18.31
C PHE A 62 -5.67 -6.49 18.00
N GLY A 63 -6.72 -6.14 18.73
CA GLY A 63 -7.38 -4.84 18.63
C GLY A 63 -6.52 -3.72 19.20
N CYS A 64 -6.45 -2.59 18.49
CA CYS A 64 -5.61 -1.44 18.85
C CYS A 64 -6.31 -0.09 18.62
N GLY A 65 -7.48 0.08 19.26
CA GLY A 65 -8.33 1.27 19.12
C GLY A 65 -9.54 0.96 18.24
N GLU A 66 -9.75 1.73 17.17
CA GLU A 66 -10.86 1.53 16.23
C GLU A 66 -10.59 0.43 15.17
N GLY A 67 -9.41 -0.20 15.19
CA GLY A 67 -9.02 -1.24 14.24
C GLY A 67 -8.20 -2.36 14.86
N ASN A 68 -7.75 -3.27 14.00
CA ASN A 68 -6.86 -4.37 14.30
C ASN A 68 -5.41 -4.01 13.99
N CYS A 69 -4.50 -4.55 14.79
CA CYS A 69 -3.07 -4.48 14.58
C CYS A 69 -2.54 -5.85 14.19
N LEU A 70 -1.56 -5.87 13.28
CA LEU A 70 -0.84 -7.05 12.86
C LEU A 70 0.65 -6.82 13.03
N ARG A 71 1.33 -7.74 13.71
CA ARG A 71 2.79 -7.74 13.84
C ARG A 71 3.35 -9.09 13.44
N VAL A 72 4.38 -9.07 12.60
CA VAL A 72 5.11 -10.29 12.18
C VAL A 72 6.54 -10.20 12.65
N HIS A 73 7.00 -11.23 13.35
CA HIS A 73 8.35 -11.37 13.84
C HIS A 73 8.99 -12.61 13.21
N LEU A 74 10.00 -12.40 12.36
CA LEU A 74 10.78 -13.49 11.77
C LEU A 74 11.88 -13.95 12.71
N ASN A 75 12.11 -15.25 12.77
CA ASN A 75 13.17 -15.82 13.56
C ASN A 75 14.47 -15.93 12.74
N THR A 76 15.29 -14.90 12.84
CA THR A 76 16.60 -14.87 12.20
C THR A 76 17.66 -15.57 13.04
N LYS A 77 17.82 -16.89 12.85
CA LYS A 77 18.86 -17.71 13.52
C LYS A 77 18.80 -17.63 15.06
N GLY A 78 17.60 -17.71 15.62
CA GLY A 78 17.34 -17.63 17.06
C GLY A 78 17.14 -16.21 17.58
N THR A 79 17.15 -15.19 16.71
CA THR A 79 16.84 -13.80 17.03
C THR A 79 15.59 -13.34 16.31
N TYR A 80 14.59 -12.89 17.06
CA TYR A 80 13.31 -12.47 16.47
C TYR A 80 13.33 -11.01 16.08
N LYS A 81 13.08 -10.73 14.81
CA LYS A 81 13.02 -9.36 14.26
C LYS A 81 11.60 -9.04 13.83
N LYS A 82 11.04 -7.94 14.33
CA LYS A 82 9.77 -7.40 13.83
C LYS A 82 9.97 -6.89 12.40
N VAL A 83 9.28 -7.49 11.44
CA VAL A 83 9.39 -7.16 10.01
C VAL A 83 8.14 -6.49 9.46
N ILE A 84 7.00 -6.64 10.13
CA ILE A 84 5.72 -5.98 9.79
C ILE A 84 5.11 -5.44 11.08
N ASP A 85 4.60 -4.21 11.03
CA ASP A 85 3.87 -3.52 12.10
C ASP A 85 2.79 -2.64 11.47
N GLU A 86 1.55 -3.12 11.47
CA GLU A 86 0.45 -2.57 10.69
C GLU A 86 -0.80 -2.39 11.56
N PHE A 87 -1.63 -1.39 11.22
CA PHE A 87 -2.86 -1.08 11.95
C PHE A 87 -4.02 -0.75 10.99
N GLY A 88 -5.26 -0.83 11.50
CA GLY A 88 -6.50 -0.45 10.79
C GLY A 88 -7.47 -1.62 10.62
N VAL A 89 -8.42 -1.54 9.67
CA VAL A 89 -9.25 -2.71 9.33
C VAL A 89 -8.41 -3.66 8.49
N VAL A 90 -7.54 -4.44 9.15
CA VAL A 90 -6.61 -5.35 8.49
C VAL A 90 -7.31 -6.67 8.15
N SER A 91 -7.46 -6.95 6.87
CA SER A 91 -7.76 -8.30 6.35
C SER A 91 -6.45 -8.97 5.91
N VAL A 92 -6.26 -10.21 6.36
CA VAL A 92 -5.04 -10.98 6.14
C VAL A 92 -5.36 -12.28 5.43
N ASP A 93 -4.83 -12.43 4.22
CA ASP A 93 -4.79 -13.71 3.53
C ASP A 93 -3.38 -14.27 3.58
N PHE A 94 -3.25 -15.48 4.12
CA PHE A 94 -1.99 -16.20 4.25
C PHE A 94 -1.93 -17.35 3.24
N ILE A 95 -0.99 -17.27 2.30
CA ILE A 95 -0.66 -18.39 1.42
C ILE A 95 0.59 -19.07 1.98
N ASP A 96 0.35 -20.23 2.57
CA ASP A 96 1.34 -21.12 3.19
C ASP A 96 2.36 -21.66 2.17
N SER A 97 3.65 -21.50 2.50
CA SER A 97 4.86 -21.80 1.71
C SER A 97 5.12 -23.26 1.38
N ARG A 98 4.24 -24.19 1.78
CA ARG A 98 4.38 -25.63 1.49
C ARG A 98 4.88 -25.87 0.06
N ASN A 99 6.04 -26.54 -0.04
CA ASN A 99 6.82 -26.87 -1.25
C ASN A 99 7.86 -25.82 -1.72
N ASN A 100 8.61 -25.17 -0.82
CA ASN A 100 9.71 -24.24 -1.15
C ASN A 100 9.29 -23.06 -2.04
N LYS A 101 8.10 -22.52 -1.80
CA LYS A 101 7.66 -21.26 -2.42
C LYS A 101 7.59 -20.20 -1.34
N ALA A 102 7.89 -18.95 -1.69
CA ALA A 102 7.70 -17.83 -0.79
C ALA A 102 6.24 -17.81 -0.28
N SER A 103 6.04 -17.69 1.03
CA SER A 103 4.69 -17.38 1.52
C SER A 103 4.33 -15.97 1.11
N LYS A 104 3.02 -15.75 0.91
CA LYS A 104 2.47 -14.44 0.63
C LYS A 104 1.54 -14.02 1.77
N LEU A 105 1.75 -12.82 2.28
CA LEU A 105 0.83 -12.12 3.17
C LEU A 105 0.23 -10.95 2.40
N THR A 106 -1.08 -10.97 2.21
CA THR A 106 -1.83 -9.85 1.65
C THR A 106 -2.48 -9.09 2.79
N LEU A 107 -2.18 -7.79 2.91
CA LEU A 107 -2.81 -6.89 3.86
C LEU A 107 -3.69 -5.91 3.12
N ASN A 108 -4.99 -5.97 3.40
CA ASN A 108 -5.94 -4.93 3.00
C ASN A 108 -6.30 -4.14 4.26
N SER A 109 -5.87 -2.89 4.35
CA SER A 109 -6.24 -1.98 5.45
C SER A 109 -7.17 -0.90 4.93
N VAL A 110 -8.35 -0.77 5.55
CA VAL A 110 -9.21 0.41 5.37
C VAL A 110 -9.02 1.30 6.58
N THR A 111 -8.60 2.54 6.35
CA THR A 111 -8.44 3.52 7.43
C THR A 111 -9.80 4.15 7.73
N ASN A 112 -10.35 3.81 8.89
CA ASN A 112 -11.47 4.55 9.44
C ASN A 112 -10.95 5.93 9.87
N HIS A 113 -11.39 7.00 9.20
CA HIS A 113 -11.11 8.36 9.64
C HIS A 113 -12.25 8.87 10.52
N CYS A 114 -11.90 9.53 11.61
CA CYS A 114 -12.82 10.10 12.60
C CYS A 114 -13.71 11.25 12.08
N CYS A 115 -13.66 11.60 10.79
CA CYS A 115 -14.36 12.72 10.16
C CYS A 115 -15.04 12.35 8.82
N GLY A 116 -15.29 11.06 8.59
CA GLY A 116 -15.79 10.50 7.33
C GLY A 116 -14.75 9.51 6.81
N GLU A 117 -15.08 8.23 6.79
CA GLU A 117 -14.14 7.16 6.45
C GLU A 117 -13.60 7.36 5.02
N SER A 118 -12.33 7.03 4.81
CA SER A 118 -11.73 7.15 3.49
C SER A 118 -12.28 6.00 2.64
N PRO A 119 -12.78 6.26 1.42
CA PRO A 119 -13.17 5.19 0.51
C PRO A 119 -11.94 4.53 -0.13
N PHE A 120 -10.72 4.84 0.32
CA PHE A 120 -9.50 4.20 -0.16
C PHE A 120 -9.10 3.06 0.76
N GLY A 121 -8.87 1.89 0.16
CA GLY A 121 -8.20 0.76 0.79
C GLY A 121 -6.72 0.78 0.45
N SER A 122 -5.90 0.50 1.45
CA SER A 122 -4.49 0.23 1.30
C SER A 122 -4.26 -1.26 1.10
N HIS A 123 -3.46 -1.61 0.10
CA HIS A 123 -3.12 -2.99 -0.26
C HIS A 123 -1.61 -3.18 -0.27
N ARG A 124 -1.15 -4.17 0.48
CA ARG A 124 0.26 -4.57 0.54
C ARG A 124 0.41 -6.07 0.43
N ASP A 125 1.37 -6.47 -0.41
CA ASP A 125 1.76 -7.86 -0.57
C ASP A 125 3.18 -8.07 -0.09
N PHE A 126 3.36 -8.95 0.90
CA PHE A 126 4.67 -9.31 1.42
C PHE A 126 5.01 -10.74 1.02
N SER A 127 6.16 -10.92 0.39
CA SER A 127 6.79 -12.21 0.15
C SER A 127 7.84 -12.46 1.23
N PHE A 128 7.88 -13.67 1.77
CA PHE A 128 8.87 -14.07 2.78
C PHE A 128 9.81 -15.11 2.19
N VAL A 129 11.11 -14.87 2.29
CA VAL A 129 12.15 -15.77 1.76
C VAL A 129 13.37 -15.70 2.66
N ALA A 130 13.68 -16.79 3.36
CA ALA A 130 14.94 -17.00 4.09
C ALA A 130 15.39 -15.78 4.92
N ASP A 131 14.71 -15.50 6.03
CA ASP A 131 14.92 -14.38 6.96
C ASP A 131 14.57 -12.99 6.40
N GLU A 132 14.18 -12.88 5.13
CA GLU A 132 13.90 -11.62 4.46
C GLU A 132 12.42 -11.46 4.10
N VAL A 133 11.96 -10.21 4.17
CA VAL A 133 10.64 -9.80 3.70
C VAL A 133 10.81 -8.88 2.49
N VAL A 134 10.05 -9.15 1.44
CA VAL A 134 10.00 -8.33 0.21
C VAL A 134 8.60 -7.78 0.07
N LEU A 135 8.48 -6.46 -0.06
CA LEU A 135 7.21 -5.78 -0.35
C LEU A 135 7.02 -5.74 -1.88
N GLU A 136 6.12 -6.58 -2.39
CA GLU A 136 5.88 -6.76 -3.84
C GLU A 136 4.90 -5.72 -4.39
N ASN A 137 3.77 -5.54 -3.70
CA ASN A 137 2.77 -4.53 -4.02
C ASN A 137 2.61 -3.60 -2.83
N ASN A 138 2.55 -2.30 -3.09
CA ASN A 138 2.33 -1.27 -2.07
C ASN A 138 1.53 -0.13 -2.66
N TYR A 139 0.20 -0.24 -2.61
CA TYR A 139 -0.66 0.74 -3.25
C TYR A 139 -1.93 1.04 -2.47
N VAL A 140 -2.56 2.15 -2.82
CA VAL A 140 -3.91 2.49 -2.42
C VAL A 140 -4.82 2.53 -3.64
N SER A 141 -6.05 2.10 -3.46
CA SER A 141 -7.08 2.19 -4.49
C SER A 141 -8.43 2.43 -3.83
N TYR A 142 -9.35 3.03 -4.58
CA TYR A 142 -10.72 3.20 -4.11
C TYR A 142 -11.34 1.82 -3.85
N ASN A 143 -11.69 1.55 -2.60
CA ASN A 143 -12.37 0.35 -2.16
C ASN A 143 -13.82 0.70 -1.79
N HIS A 144 -14.73 0.15 -2.58
CA HIS A 144 -16.15 0.45 -2.48
C HIS A 144 -16.89 -0.47 -1.51
N GLU A 145 -16.34 -1.63 -1.13
CA GLU A 145 -17.05 -2.64 -0.30
C GLU A 145 -17.57 -2.10 1.05
N TYR A 146 -17.05 -0.97 1.50
CA TYR A 146 -17.43 -0.32 2.76
C TYR A 146 -18.31 0.93 2.57
N TYR A 147 -18.60 1.36 1.34
CA TYR A 147 -19.30 2.60 1.05
C TYR A 147 -20.57 2.39 0.21
N ASN A 148 -21.72 2.85 0.72
CA ASN A 148 -23.01 2.64 0.07
C ASN A 148 -23.29 3.77 -0.94
N ASP A 149 -22.81 3.64 -2.18
CA ASP A 149 -23.26 4.47 -3.31
C ASP A 149 -24.42 3.77 -4.04
N GLU A 150 -25.34 4.52 -4.64
CA GLU A 150 -26.53 3.94 -5.31
C GLU A 150 -26.18 3.31 -6.67
N ASP A 151 -24.96 3.56 -7.19
CA ASP A 151 -24.53 3.20 -8.54
C ASP A 151 -23.55 2.01 -8.63
N ASN A 152 -23.37 1.25 -7.53
CA ASN A 152 -22.31 0.23 -7.37
C ASN A 152 -22.28 -0.83 -8.47
N TYR A 153 -23.44 -1.23 -8.95
CA TYR A 153 -23.58 -2.27 -9.98
C TYR A 153 -22.99 -1.87 -11.34
N ARG A 154 -22.64 -0.60 -11.53
CA ARG A 154 -22.02 -0.08 -12.76
C ARG A 154 -20.53 0.20 -12.61
N LEU A 155 -20.00 0.17 -11.39
CA LEU A 155 -18.63 0.57 -11.13
C LEU A 155 -17.66 -0.50 -11.63
N VAL A 156 -16.60 -0.05 -12.30
CA VAL A 156 -15.48 -0.89 -12.72
C VAL A 156 -14.26 -0.43 -11.95
N LEU A 157 -14.15 -0.87 -10.70
CA LEU A 157 -13.10 -0.42 -9.77
C LEU A 157 -11.77 -1.12 -10.02
N LEU A 158 -11.84 -2.44 -10.20
CA LEU A 158 -10.70 -3.31 -10.46
C LEU A 158 -10.83 -3.94 -11.84
N PRO A 159 -9.70 -4.22 -12.52
CA PRO A 159 -9.73 -4.95 -13.77
C PRO A 159 -10.13 -6.42 -13.52
N GLY A 160 -10.84 -7.02 -14.48
CA GLY A 160 -11.14 -8.46 -14.41
C GLY A 160 -9.89 -9.35 -14.58
N HIS A 161 -8.88 -8.86 -15.31
CA HIS A 161 -7.61 -9.55 -15.52
C HIS A 161 -6.46 -8.54 -15.60
N ALA A 162 -5.31 -8.89 -15.02
CA ALA A 162 -4.07 -8.16 -15.20
C ALA A 162 -3.38 -8.56 -16.52
N LEU A 163 -2.52 -7.68 -17.03
CA LEU A 163 -1.58 -8.00 -18.10
C LEU A 163 -0.52 -8.97 -17.61
N GLU A 164 -0.02 -9.83 -18.49
CA GLU A 164 1.14 -10.69 -18.20
C GLU A 164 2.39 -9.86 -17.89
N GLU A 165 2.58 -8.77 -18.64
CA GLU A 165 3.66 -7.81 -18.46
C GLU A 165 3.10 -6.39 -18.42
N ALA A 166 3.43 -5.66 -17.36
CA ALA A 166 3.13 -4.24 -17.27
C ALA A 166 3.97 -3.45 -18.29
N TYR A 167 3.45 -2.31 -18.76
CA TYR A 167 4.19 -1.41 -19.64
C TYR A 167 3.98 0.04 -19.27
N ASP A 168 4.96 0.87 -19.57
CA ASP A 168 4.92 2.29 -19.25
C ASP A 168 4.20 3.11 -20.34
N VAL A 169 3.44 4.10 -19.89
CA VAL A 169 2.90 5.16 -20.75
C VAL A 169 3.30 6.53 -20.23
N ARG A 170 3.48 7.47 -21.16
CA ARG A 170 3.74 8.88 -20.86
C ARG A 170 2.47 9.70 -21.05
N ILE A 171 2.14 10.53 -20.08
CA ILE A 171 0.99 11.44 -20.15
C ILE A 171 1.29 12.61 -21.09
N THR A 172 0.40 12.91 -22.03
CA THR A 172 0.61 13.94 -23.06
C THR A 172 -0.11 15.26 -22.79
N THR A 173 -1.05 15.27 -21.85
CA THR A 173 -1.81 16.46 -21.42
C THR A 173 -1.54 16.78 -19.95
N ASP A 174 -1.70 18.05 -19.59
CA ASP A 174 -1.62 18.45 -18.19
C ASP A 174 -2.95 18.23 -17.46
N ASN A 175 -2.90 18.12 -16.13
CA ASN A 175 -4.05 17.86 -15.25
C ASN A 175 -4.86 16.63 -15.67
N TYR A 176 -4.16 15.53 -16.00
CA TYR A 176 -4.82 14.37 -16.58
C TYR A 176 -5.53 13.53 -15.52
N ASN A 177 -6.83 13.31 -15.70
CA ASN A 177 -7.70 12.69 -14.70
C ASN A 177 -7.38 11.21 -14.48
N VAL A 178 -7.12 10.86 -13.22
CA VAL A 178 -7.15 9.50 -12.69
C VAL A 178 -8.52 9.27 -12.06
N ARG A 179 -9.15 8.15 -12.35
CA ARG A 179 -10.51 7.83 -11.89
C ARG A 179 -10.56 6.55 -11.08
N PHE A 180 -11.48 6.45 -10.12
CA PHE A 180 -11.68 5.18 -9.42
C PHE A 180 -12.43 4.13 -10.25
N SER A 181 -13.22 4.55 -11.25
CA SER A 181 -13.99 3.65 -12.12
C SER A 181 -13.76 3.97 -13.60
N ALA A 182 -13.78 2.94 -14.44
CA ALA A 182 -13.61 3.03 -15.89
C ALA A 182 -14.89 3.49 -16.63
N ASP A 183 -15.50 4.58 -16.16
CA ASP A 183 -16.70 5.18 -16.75
C ASP A 183 -16.72 6.71 -16.55
N LEU A 184 -17.68 7.37 -17.20
CA LEU A 184 -17.83 8.84 -17.21
C LEU A 184 -19.16 9.32 -16.63
N ASN A 185 -19.95 8.42 -16.04
CA ASN A 185 -21.21 8.82 -15.45
C ASN A 185 -20.95 9.80 -14.30
N SER A 186 -21.99 10.48 -13.87
CA SER A 186 -21.95 11.20 -12.59
C SER A 186 -21.84 10.18 -11.46
N HIS A 187 -21.02 10.47 -10.45
CA HIS A 187 -20.85 9.61 -9.28
C HIS A 187 -21.03 10.44 -8.02
N ASN A 188 -21.82 9.98 -7.06
CA ASN A 188 -21.99 10.66 -5.78
C ASN A 188 -20.97 10.14 -4.75
N ALA A 189 -19.69 10.37 -5.07
CA ALA A 189 -18.56 9.84 -4.29
C ALA A 189 -17.84 10.93 -3.51
N SER A 190 -17.53 10.64 -2.25
CA SER A 190 -16.64 11.44 -1.39
C SER A 190 -15.17 11.28 -1.80
N PHE A 191 -14.31 12.21 -1.38
CA PHE A 191 -12.86 12.20 -1.64
C PHE A 191 -12.49 12.18 -3.13
N THR A 192 -13.25 12.96 -3.92
CA THR A 192 -13.01 13.18 -5.34
C THR A 192 -12.52 14.62 -5.59
N CYS A 193 -11.80 14.83 -6.68
CA CYS A 193 -11.24 16.14 -7.03
C CYS A 193 -12.31 17.20 -7.30
N ASP A 194 -13.42 16.76 -7.88
CA ASP A 194 -14.51 17.61 -8.37
C ASP A 194 -15.82 16.92 -7.96
N GLU A 195 -16.80 17.69 -7.46
CA GLU A 195 -18.11 17.17 -7.06
C GLU A 195 -18.78 16.39 -8.21
N GLN A 196 -19.50 15.32 -7.86
CA GLN A 196 -20.24 14.50 -8.82
C GLN A 196 -19.38 13.83 -9.90
N THR A 197 -18.09 13.61 -9.61
CA THR A 197 -17.16 12.91 -10.52
C THR A 197 -16.58 11.68 -9.85
N ASN A 198 -15.91 10.83 -10.64
CA ASN A 198 -15.07 9.75 -10.13
C ASN A 198 -13.57 10.06 -10.19
N ILE A 199 -13.19 11.34 -10.30
CA ILE A 199 -11.79 11.75 -10.44
C ILE A 199 -11.17 11.78 -9.04
N ILE A 200 -10.07 11.04 -8.86
CA ILE A 200 -9.39 10.86 -7.56
C ILE A 200 -7.98 11.45 -7.49
N ALA A 201 -7.40 11.77 -8.65
CA ALA A 201 -6.14 12.49 -8.76
C ALA A 201 -6.01 13.11 -10.16
N LYS A 202 -5.06 14.03 -10.32
CA LYS A 202 -4.69 14.61 -11.62
C LYS A 202 -3.19 14.48 -11.83
N LEU A 203 -2.75 14.11 -13.04
CA LEU A 203 -1.34 13.86 -13.36
C LEU A 203 -0.72 15.03 -14.14
N TYR A 204 0.58 15.26 -13.92
CA TYR A 204 1.37 16.19 -14.72
C TYR A 204 1.58 15.70 -16.15
N LYS A 205 1.65 16.63 -17.11
CA LYS A 205 2.15 16.32 -18.44
C LYS A 205 3.59 15.80 -18.38
N GLY A 206 3.87 14.71 -19.10
CA GLY A 206 5.18 14.09 -19.16
C GLY A 206 5.43 13.07 -18.05
N ALA A 207 4.53 12.96 -17.08
CA ALA A 207 4.57 11.89 -16.09
C ALA A 207 4.55 10.51 -16.76
N VAL A 208 5.26 9.56 -16.17
CA VAL A 208 5.30 8.16 -16.64
C VAL A 208 4.60 7.31 -15.60
N VAL A 209 3.65 6.50 -16.04
CA VAL A 209 2.86 5.59 -15.18
C VAL A 209 2.86 4.20 -15.79
N SER A 210 2.78 3.18 -14.94
CA SER A 210 2.80 1.79 -15.39
C SER A 210 1.38 1.27 -15.57
N VAL A 211 1.08 0.71 -16.74
CA VAL A 211 -0.20 0.08 -17.06
C VAL A 211 -0.19 -1.37 -16.63
N LEU A 212 -1.14 -1.73 -15.76
CA LEU A 212 -1.29 -3.07 -15.20
C LEU A 212 -2.40 -3.86 -15.87
N ALA A 213 -3.42 -3.20 -16.40
CA ALA A 213 -4.54 -3.83 -17.08
C ALA A 213 -5.20 -2.90 -18.09
N THR A 214 -6.00 -3.47 -18.98
CA THR A 214 -6.82 -2.72 -19.94
C THR A 214 -8.27 -3.16 -19.88
N TYR A 215 -9.19 -2.22 -19.99
CA TYR A 215 -10.63 -2.47 -20.07
C TYR A 215 -11.23 -1.72 -21.25
N LYS A 216 -12.09 -2.38 -22.03
CA LYS A 216 -12.83 -1.73 -23.11
C LYS A 216 -14.12 -1.17 -22.51
N GLY A 217 -14.20 0.15 -22.40
CA GLY A 217 -15.35 0.83 -21.82
C GLY A 217 -16.61 0.60 -22.64
N ASN A 218 -17.76 0.63 -21.97
CA ASN A 218 -19.08 0.62 -22.60
C ASN A 218 -19.62 2.05 -22.81
N ASP A 219 -18.72 3.02 -22.99
CA ASP A 219 -19.07 4.40 -23.29
C ASP A 219 -19.27 4.60 -24.80
N HIS A 220 -19.94 5.70 -25.18
CA HIS A 220 -20.24 6.03 -26.58
C HIS A 220 -19.00 6.14 -27.49
N GLU A 221 -17.80 6.31 -26.92
CA GLU A 221 -16.54 6.43 -27.66
C GLU A 221 -15.75 5.11 -27.68
N GLU A 222 -16.29 4.03 -27.11
CA GLU A 222 -15.63 2.74 -26.92
C GLU A 222 -14.19 2.90 -26.40
N ARG A 223 -13.97 3.79 -25.42
CA ARG A 223 -12.61 4.10 -24.98
C ARG A 223 -11.93 2.88 -24.38
N THR A 224 -10.63 2.76 -24.63
CA THR A 224 -9.81 1.83 -23.86
C THR A 224 -9.37 2.54 -22.59
N TRP A 225 -9.75 1.97 -21.46
CA TRP A 225 -9.33 2.36 -20.13
C TRP A 225 -8.09 1.56 -19.74
N LEU A 226 -7.15 2.22 -19.10
CA LEU A 226 -5.89 1.67 -18.62
C LEU A 226 -5.92 1.73 -17.10
N TYR A 227 -5.83 0.57 -16.45
CA TYR A 227 -5.63 0.52 -15.02
C TYR A 227 -4.15 0.74 -14.75
N VAL A 228 -3.82 1.78 -14.02
CA VAL A 228 -2.45 2.27 -13.87
C VAL A 228 -2.03 2.31 -12.43
N GLU A 229 -0.72 2.18 -12.23
CA GLU A 229 -0.03 2.43 -10.99
C GLU A 229 0.81 3.71 -11.10
N ILE A 230 0.65 4.59 -10.11
CA ILE A 230 1.06 5.98 -10.15
C ILE A 230 1.86 6.30 -8.88
N SER A 231 3.07 6.83 -9.03
CA SER A 231 3.85 7.33 -7.89
C SER A 231 3.47 8.77 -7.52
N ASN A 232 3.83 9.20 -6.31
CA ASN A 232 3.47 10.53 -5.80
C ASN A 232 4.00 11.66 -6.70
N GLU A 233 5.18 11.51 -7.27
CA GLU A 233 5.83 12.53 -8.11
C GLU A 233 5.10 12.77 -9.44
N ALA A 234 4.25 11.83 -9.88
CA ALA A 234 3.45 11.95 -11.08
C ALA A 234 2.19 12.80 -10.87
N ILE A 235 1.77 13.00 -9.62
CA ILE A 235 0.48 13.59 -9.25
C ILE A 235 0.63 15.08 -9.01
N ASN A 236 -0.33 15.85 -9.52
CA ASN A 236 -0.45 17.28 -9.35
C ASN A 236 -1.33 17.62 -8.15
N ASP A 237 -0.75 17.47 -6.95
CA ASP A 237 -1.44 17.70 -5.67
C ASP A 237 -1.92 19.16 -5.50
N ASP A 238 -1.32 20.12 -6.22
CA ASP A 238 -1.76 21.53 -6.20
C ASP A 238 -3.16 21.72 -6.81
N VAL A 239 -3.59 20.81 -7.69
CA VAL A 239 -4.88 20.89 -8.41
C VAL A 239 -5.91 19.94 -7.83
N CYS A 240 -5.48 18.78 -7.35
CA CYS A 240 -6.34 17.82 -6.68
C CYS A 240 -5.54 17.09 -5.63
N SER A 241 -5.94 17.20 -4.36
CA SER A 241 -5.28 16.49 -3.29
C SER A 241 -5.48 14.98 -3.43
N SER A 242 -4.37 14.25 -3.34
CA SER A 242 -4.37 12.80 -3.52
C SER A 242 -4.51 12.04 -2.21
N PRO A 243 -5.24 10.91 -2.18
CA PRO A 243 -5.34 10.03 -1.01
C PRO A 243 -3.99 9.58 -0.44
N ILE A 244 -2.96 9.45 -1.28
CA ILE A 244 -1.60 9.07 -0.86
C ILE A 244 -0.95 10.09 0.10
N SER A 245 -1.38 11.36 0.03
CA SER A 245 -0.79 12.46 0.80
C SER A 245 -1.28 12.51 2.25
N TYR A 246 -2.33 11.73 2.56
CA TYR A 246 -3.03 11.86 3.83
C TYR A 246 -2.57 10.91 4.93
N ASP A 247 -2.15 9.68 4.62
CA ASP A 247 -1.61 8.72 5.61
C ASP A 247 -0.92 7.48 4.96
N PHE A 248 -0.72 7.51 3.64
CA PHE A 248 -0.20 6.37 2.86
C PHE A 248 1.14 6.73 2.20
N GLU A 249 2.00 7.39 2.98
CA GLU A 249 3.34 7.78 2.53
C GLU A 249 4.08 6.53 2.00
N GLN A 250 4.78 6.68 0.88
CA GLN A 250 5.51 5.61 0.18
C GLN A 250 4.64 4.57 -0.56
N GLN A 251 3.31 4.70 -0.54
CA GLN A 251 2.41 3.89 -1.37
C GLN A 251 2.15 4.55 -2.72
N LYS A 252 1.84 3.74 -3.73
CA LYS A 252 1.43 4.20 -5.06
C LYS A 252 -0.10 4.30 -5.14
N LEU A 253 -0.62 5.17 -6.00
CA LEU A 253 -2.05 5.19 -6.32
C LEU A 253 -2.36 4.24 -7.47
N ARG A 254 -3.42 3.45 -7.36
CA ARG A 254 -4.00 2.71 -8.49
C ARG A 254 -5.38 3.22 -8.86
N GLY A 255 -5.63 3.34 -10.16
CA GLY A 255 -6.88 3.82 -10.72
C GLY A 255 -6.90 3.72 -12.25
N TRP A 256 -7.92 4.30 -12.86
CA TRP A 256 -8.18 4.26 -14.30
C TRP A 256 -7.83 5.58 -14.97
N ILE A 257 -7.16 5.48 -16.12
CA ILE A 257 -7.00 6.56 -17.08
C ILE A 257 -7.48 6.11 -18.46
N SER A 258 -7.83 7.03 -19.35
CA SER A 258 -8.14 6.69 -20.74
C SER A 258 -6.87 6.56 -21.58
N ASN A 259 -6.89 5.76 -22.63
CA ASN A 259 -5.77 5.68 -23.58
C ASN A 259 -5.64 6.93 -24.49
N LYS A 260 -6.56 7.90 -24.41
CA LYS A 260 -6.64 9.03 -25.36
C LYS A 260 -5.47 10.02 -25.27
N TYR A 261 -4.92 10.22 -24.06
CA TYR A 261 -3.90 11.24 -23.81
C TYR A 261 -2.61 10.64 -23.25
N VAL A 262 -2.24 9.47 -23.79
CA VAL A 262 -1.02 8.77 -23.41
C VAL A 262 -0.26 8.25 -24.63
N GLU A 263 1.06 8.15 -24.50
CA GLU A 263 1.95 7.55 -25.49
C GLU A 263 2.67 6.36 -24.85
N LYS A 264 2.66 5.20 -25.51
CA LYS A 264 3.42 4.04 -25.05
C LYS A 264 4.92 4.35 -25.15
N LYS A 265 5.66 4.08 -24.08
CA LYS A 265 7.10 4.29 -24.00
C LYS A 265 7.89 3.15 -24.65
#